data_AF-B0VHB6-F1
#
_entry.id   AF-B0VHB6-F1
#
_cell.length_a   1.000
_cell.length_b   1.000
_cell.length_c   1.000
_cell.angle_alpha   90.00
_cell.angle_beta   90.00
_cell.angle_gamma   90.00
#
_symmetry.space_group_name_H-M   'P 1'
#
loop_
_entity.id
_entity.type
_entity.pdbx_description
1 polymer ?
#
loop_
_entity_poly.entity_id
_entity_poly.type
_entity_poly.pdbx_seq_one_letter_code
_entity_poly.pdbx_strand_id
1 'polypeptide(L)'
;MTKKQSYFIRKKTQKKEISMEKKNTFNQGYQKWRNDGENDKDIISLENALWTVLKQPNLLSSDKKLQYQIFTLIRMFLGKRPVQFKLLKDLCLKASLDEGEMYYCLMGKIIEKMLPQVDKLKKKEKELGKEEDFGKYLYKTAENITKHCVEEFINELMEDKINHILREEYYGNYNNKQFIDLPYIQYDIVNRYKAKLLVIIINEEWDKREINVLCHELEEPSKGGTKRLRDESRDNIYKLHERIRKKFKQTLENNNFDDNVGRLFIYNFLKKICQSCPPYPTYKKEKGE
;
A
#
# COMPACT_ATOMS: atom_id res chain seq x y z
N MET A 1 -47.19 -11.01 2.46
CA MET A 1 -46.03 -10.16 2.78
C MET A 1 -46.49 -8.97 3.60
N THR A 2 -46.02 -8.84 4.84
CA THR A 2 -46.49 -7.85 5.81
C THR A 2 -45.98 -6.44 5.46
N LYS A 3 -46.76 -5.39 5.74
CA LYS A 3 -46.42 -3.97 5.49
C LYS A 3 -45.02 -3.55 5.97
N LYS A 4 -44.43 -4.25 6.95
CA LYS A 4 -43.04 -4.05 7.41
C LYS A 4 -41.97 -4.50 6.41
N GLN A 5 -42.19 -5.57 5.62
CA GLN A 5 -41.26 -6.03 4.59
C GLN A 5 -41.21 -5.07 3.39
N SER A 6 -42.35 -4.52 2.97
CA SER A 6 -42.43 -3.54 1.87
C SER A 6 -41.71 -2.22 2.20
N TYR A 7 -41.71 -1.82 3.48
CA TYR A 7 -41.03 -0.59 3.94
C TYR A 7 -39.49 -0.76 4.00
N PHE A 8 -39.02 -1.95 4.39
CA PHE A 8 -37.59 -2.28 4.42
C PHE A 8 -36.98 -2.43 3.01
N ILE A 9 -37.74 -2.99 2.07
CA ILE A 9 -37.31 -3.09 0.67
C ILE A 9 -37.24 -1.68 0.07
N ARG A 10 -38.27 -0.84 0.22
CA ARG A 10 -38.25 0.56 -0.26
C ARG A 10 -37.09 1.38 0.30
N LYS A 11 -36.76 1.26 1.60
CA LYS A 11 -35.61 1.97 2.19
C LYS A 11 -34.26 1.45 1.72
N LYS A 12 -34.12 0.16 1.41
CA LYS A 12 -32.90 -0.41 0.81
C LYS A 12 -32.74 0.02 -0.65
N THR A 13 -33.82 0.07 -1.42
CA THR A 13 -33.81 0.55 -2.81
C THR A 13 -33.51 2.04 -2.86
N GLN A 14 -34.16 2.87 -2.01
CA GLN A 14 -33.85 4.29 -1.88
C GLN A 14 -32.41 4.55 -1.40
N LYS A 15 -31.87 3.80 -0.43
CA LYS A 15 -30.46 3.97 -0.04
C LYS A 15 -29.48 3.57 -1.15
N LYS A 16 -29.82 2.57 -1.99
CA LYS A 16 -29.02 2.21 -3.16
C LYS A 16 -29.13 3.25 -4.28
N GLU A 17 -30.33 3.76 -4.55
CA GLU A 17 -30.60 4.82 -5.54
C GLU A 17 -29.94 6.15 -5.11
N ILE A 18 -30.06 6.55 -3.85
CA ILE A 18 -29.39 7.75 -3.29
C ILE A 18 -27.86 7.57 -3.27
N SER A 19 -27.33 6.34 -3.17
CA SER A 19 -25.89 6.07 -3.29
C SER A 19 -25.39 6.05 -4.75
N MET A 20 -26.27 5.76 -5.73
CA MET A 20 -25.94 5.83 -7.16
C MET A 20 -26.09 7.24 -7.73
N GLU A 21 -27.02 8.06 -7.22
CA GLU A 21 -27.22 9.44 -7.69
C GLU A 21 -26.07 10.39 -7.31
N LYS A 22 -25.34 10.13 -6.22
CA LYS A 22 -24.25 11.02 -5.79
C LYS A 22 -22.91 10.81 -6.50
N LYS A 23 -22.70 9.70 -7.23
CA LYS A 23 -21.40 9.41 -7.86
C LYS A 23 -21.16 10.06 -9.22
N ASN A 24 -22.14 10.76 -9.81
CA ASN A 24 -22.06 11.25 -11.20
C ASN A 24 -21.89 12.78 -11.39
N THR A 25 -21.72 13.58 -10.34
CA THR A 25 -21.78 15.06 -10.43
C THR A 25 -20.50 15.72 -10.97
N PHE A 26 -19.31 15.20 -10.64
CA PHE A 26 -18.05 15.80 -11.10
C PHE A 26 -17.85 15.68 -12.61
N ASN A 27 -18.04 14.46 -13.15
CA ASN A 27 -17.89 14.20 -14.58
C ASN A 27 -18.91 14.99 -15.40
N GLN A 28 -20.17 15.09 -14.95
CA GLN A 28 -21.18 15.92 -15.62
C GLN A 28 -20.79 17.40 -15.64
N GLY A 29 -20.34 17.95 -14.50
CA GLY A 29 -19.88 19.33 -14.42
C GLY A 29 -18.62 19.59 -15.26
N TYR A 30 -17.68 18.65 -15.29
CA TYR A 30 -16.50 18.70 -16.14
C TYR A 30 -16.86 18.68 -17.62
N GLN A 31 -17.76 17.79 -18.07
CA GLN A 31 -18.18 17.75 -19.47
C GLN A 31 -18.91 19.03 -19.88
N LYS A 32 -19.73 19.59 -18.99
CA LYS A 32 -20.38 20.89 -19.21
C LYS A 32 -19.33 21.99 -19.42
N TRP A 33 -18.43 22.17 -18.45
CA TRP A 33 -17.32 23.13 -18.55
C TRP A 33 -16.45 22.92 -19.80
N ARG A 34 -16.18 21.66 -20.16
CA ARG A 34 -15.39 21.31 -21.35
C ARG A 34 -16.10 21.67 -22.65
N ASN A 35 -17.43 21.63 -22.69
CA ASN A 35 -18.22 21.95 -23.89
C ASN A 35 -18.55 23.44 -23.99
N ASP A 36 -18.59 24.15 -22.88
CA ASP A 36 -18.84 25.61 -22.85
C ASP A 36 -17.64 26.36 -23.44
N GLY A 37 -17.79 27.06 -24.57
CA GLY A 37 -16.71 27.54 -25.45
C GLY A 37 -15.77 28.66 -24.95
N GLU A 38 -15.36 28.67 -23.68
CA GLU A 38 -14.50 29.72 -23.10
C GLU A 38 -12.99 29.47 -23.30
N ASN A 39 -12.22 30.56 -23.31
CA ASN A 39 -10.76 30.61 -23.48
C ASN A 39 -9.97 29.94 -22.32
N ASP A 40 -10.62 29.56 -21.22
CA ASP A 40 -9.96 29.05 -20.01
C ASP A 40 -9.35 27.64 -20.12
N LYS A 41 -9.25 27.11 -21.34
CA LYS A 41 -8.79 25.77 -21.67
C LYS A 41 -7.45 25.78 -22.42
N ASP A 42 -6.99 26.96 -22.82
CA ASP A 42 -5.69 27.10 -23.45
C ASP A 42 -4.57 26.76 -22.44
N ILE A 43 -3.39 26.46 -22.96
CA ILE A 43 -2.28 25.98 -22.13
C ILE A 43 -1.87 26.97 -21.05
N ILE A 44 -1.91 28.28 -21.34
CA ILE A 44 -1.53 29.35 -20.43
C ILE A 44 -2.54 29.40 -19.27
N SER A 45 -3.83 29.31 -19.57
CA SER A 45 -4.88 29.22 -18.55
C SER A 45 -4.69 28.01 -17.61
N LEU A 46 -4.30 26.86 -18.15
CA LEU A 46 -4.05 25.65 -17.34
C LEU A 46 -2.78 25.78 -16.47
N GLU A 47 -1.72 26.37 -17.00
CA GLU A 47 -0.47 26.66 -16.27
C GLU A 47 -0.72 27.66 -15.13
N ASN A 48 -1.49 28.70 -15.39
CA ASN A 48 -1.90 29.69 -14.39
C ASN A 48 -2.79 29.11 -13.30
N ALA A 49 -3.71 28.20 -13.65
CA ALA A 49 -4.51 27.47 -12.68
C ALA A 49 -3.62 26.65 -11.73
N LEU A 50 -2.63 25.93 -12.27
CA LEU A 50 -1.66 25.19 -11.46
C LEU A 50 -0.88 26.12 -10.53
N TRP A 51 -0.39 27.25 -11.03
CA TRP A 51 0.34 28.19 -10.20
C TRP A 51 -0.53 28.79 -9.09
N THR A 52 -1.79 29.07 -9.39
CA THR A 52 -2.78 29.57 -8.43
C THR A 52 -3.03 28.58 -7.31
N VAL A 53 -3.23 27.30 -7.64
CA VAL A 53 -3.40 26.23 -6.65
C VAL A 53 -2.16 26.05 -5.78
N LEU A 54 -0.95 26.18 -6.35
CA LEU A 54 0.29 26.08 -5.57
C LEU A 54 0.48 27.24 -4.58
N LYS A 55 -0.04 28.43 -4.90
CA LYS A 55 -0.07 29.57 -3.98
C LYS A 55 -1.16 29.43 -2.92
N GLN A 56 -2.31 28.84 -3.27
CA GLN A 56 -3.48 28.70 -2.40
C GLN A 56 -4.11 27.30 -2.55
N PRO A 57 -3.58 26.28 -1.84
CA PRO A 57 -3.98 24.88 -2.08
C PRO A 57 -5.44 24.57 -1.77
N ASN A 58 -6.05 25.32 -0.86
CA ASN A 58 -7.46 25.21 -0.51
C ASN A 58 -8.38 25.40 -1.73
N LEU A 59 -7.95 26.19 -2.72
CA LEU A 59 -8.73 26.46 -3.94
C LEU A 59 -8.98 25.21 -4.79
N LEU A 60 -8.11 24.20 -4.72
CA LEU A 60 -8.30 22.93 -5.45
C LEU A 60 -9.61 22.23 -5.09
N SER A 61 -10.10 22.44 -3.86
CA SER A 61 -11.30 21.82 -3.32
C SER A 61 -12.53 22.73 -3.37
N SER A 62 -12.33 24.05 -3.27
CA SER A 62 -13.41 25.04 -3.19
C SER A 62 -13.79 25.65 -4.54
N ASP A 63 -12.89 25.68 -5.52
CA ASP A 63 -13.14 26.25 -6.86
C ASP A 63 -13.24 25.13 -7.92
N LYS A 64 -14.45 24.96 -8.48
CA LYS A 64 -14.74 23.93 -9.48
C LYS A 64 -14.04 24.18 -10.81
N LYS A 65 -13.90 25.43 -11.24
CA LYS A 65 -13.24 25.79 -12.49
C LYS A 65 -11.75 25.44 -12.41
N LEU A 66 -11.09 25.86 -11.33
CA LEU A 66 -9.70 25.48 -11.08
C LEU A 66 -9.53 23.97 -11.01
N GLN A 67 -10.43 23.26 -10.31
CA GLN A 67 -10.42 21.80 -10.26
C GLN A 67 -10.48 21.15 -11.65
N TYR A 68 -11.32 21.67 -12.57
CA TYR A 68 -11.42 21.18 -13.95
C TYR A 68 -10.20 21.51 -14.80
N GLN A 69 -9.57 22.66 -14.59
CA GLN A 69 -8.33 23.05 -15.27
C GLN A 69 -7.17 22.14 -14.85
N ILE A 70 -6.97 21.91 -13.54
CA ILE A 70 -5.95 20.98 -13.03
C ILE A 70 -6.22 19.56 -13.54
N PHE A 71 -7.47 19.11 -13.51
CA PHE A 71 -7.87 17.82 -14.05
C PHE A 71 -7.50 17.69 -15.54
N THR A 72 -7.77 18.71 -16.34
CA THR A 72 -7.43 18.74 -17.78
C THR A 72 -5.92 18.68 -18.00
N LEU A 73 -5.16 19.46 -17.22
CA LEU A 73 -3.70 19.49 -17.30
C LEU A 73 -3.09 18.11 -16.99
N ILE A 74 -3.59 17.43 -15.96
CA ILE A 74 -3.15 16.06 -15.63
C ILE A 74 -3.52 15.08 -16.74
N ARG A 75 -4.71 15.18 -17.33
CA ARG A 75 -5.08 14.36 -18.49
C ARG A 75 -4.11 14.52 -19.65
N MET A 76 -3.64 15.75 -19.90
CA MET A 76 -2.61 16.00 -20.93
C MET A 76 -1.28 15.32 -20.60
N PHE A 77 -0.82 15.40 -19.35
CA PHE A 77 0.41 14.72 -18.92
C PHE A 77 0.31 13.19 -19.07
N LEU A 78 -0.82 12.61 -18.67
CA LEU A 78 -1.07 11.16 -18.78
C LEU A 78 -1.21 10.71 -20.24
N GLY A 79 -1.78 11.55 -21.11
CA GLY A 79 -1.91 11.27 -22.54
C GLY A 79 -0.57 11.05 -23.25
N LYS A 80 0.53 11.59 -22.73
CA LYS A 80 1.89 11.36 -23.24
C LYS A 80 2.48 10.00 -22.84
N ARG A 81 1.83 9.29 -21.90
CA ARG A 81 2.29 8.00 -21.37
C ARG A 81 1.13 6.99 -21.33
N PRO A 82 0.53 6.67 -22.48
CA PRO A 82 -0.71 5.88 -22.54
C PRO A 82 -0.57 4.47 -21.94
N VAL A 83 0.60 3.86 -22.03
CA VAL A 83 0.87 2.52 -21.46
C VAL A 83 0.88 2.55 -19.93
N GLN A 84 1.62 3.49 -19.32
CA GLN A 84 1.65 3.65 -17.86
C GLN A 84 0.27 4.05 -17.33
N PHE A 85 -0.42 4.95 -18.03
CA PHE A 85 -1.76 5.36 -17.65
C PHE A 85 -2.77 4.21 -17.72
N LYS A 86 -2.73 3.40 -18.78
CA LYS A 86 -3.56 2.20 -18.89
C LYS A 86 -3.30 1.24 -17.74
N LEU A 87 -2.02 0.99 -17.41
CA LEU A 87 -1.65 0.15 -16.27
C LEU A 87 -2.22 0.69 -14.95
N LEU A 88 -2.06 1.99 -14.67
CA LEU A 88 -2.63 2.61 -13.48
C LEU A 88 -4.15 2.47 -13.43
N LYS A 89 -4.84 2.74 -14.53
CA LYS A 89 -6.30 2.59 -14.63
C LYS A 89 -6.75 1.16 -14.35
N ASP A 90 -6.07 0.17 -14.93
CA ASP A 90 -6.37 -1.25 -14.72
C ASP A 90 -6.12 -1.67 -13.27
N LEU A 91 -5.08 -1.13 -12.63
CA LEU A 91 -4.76 -1.38 -11.22
C LEU A 91 -5.76 -0.71 -10.26
N CYS A 92 -6.13 0.55 -10.51
CA CYS A 92 -7.17 1.26 -9.74
C CYS A 92 -8.51 0.53 -9.84
N LEU A 93 -8.90 0.09 -11.03
CA LEU A 93 -10.14 -0.66 -11.23
C LEU A 93 -10.13 -1.97 -10.43
N LYS A 94 -9.00 -2.68 -10.39
CA LYS A 94 -8.81 -3.88 -9.55
C LYS A 94 -8.92 -3.56 -8.06
N ALA A 95 -8.42 -2.40 -7.63
CA ALA A 95 -8.55 -1.89 -6.27
C ALA A 95 -9.93 -1.27 -5.95
N SER A 96 -10.92 -1.40 -6.85
CA SER A 96 -12.26 -0.81 -6.72
C SER A 96 -12.28 0.73 -6.64
N LEU A 97 -11.24 1.40 -7.15
CA LEU A 97 -11.19 2.83 -7.36
C LEU A 97 -11.72 3.16 -8.76
N ASP A 98 -12.74 4.03 -8.83
CA ASP A 98 -13.24 4.49 -10.11
C ASP A 98 -12.28 5.51 -10.77
N GLU A 99 -12.49 5.76 -12.07
CA GLU A 99 -11.60 6.64 -12.84
C GLU A 99 -11.57 8.07 -12.28
N GLY A 100 -12.69 8.55 -11.72
CA GLY A 100 -12.74 9.86 -11.06
C GLY A 100 -11.88 9.88 -9.80
N GLU A 101 -12.05 8.89 -8.94
CA GLU A 101 -11.27 8.71 -7.70
C GLU A 101 -9.76 8.63 -8.00
N MET A 102 -9.34 7.89 -9.02
CA MET A 102 -7.94 7.83 -9.48
C MET A 102 -7.40 9.23 -9.85
N TYR A 103 -8.14 10.02 -10.62
CA TYR A 103 -7.72 11.37 -11.00
C TYR A 103 -7.63 12.30 -9.79
N TYR A 104 -8.58 12.23 -8.85
CA TYR A 104 -8.52 13.00 -7.62
C TYR A 104 -7.30 12.67 -6.77
N CYS A 105 -6.97 11.38 -6.62
CA CYS A 105 -5.77 10.95 -5.91
C CYS A 105 -4.50 11.48 -6.59
N LEU A 106 -4.41 11.40 -7.92
CA LEU A 106 -3.30 11.96 -8.68
C LEU A 106 -3.18 13.48 -8.53
N MET A 107 -4.29 14.21 -8.59
CA MET A 107 -4.33 15.65 -8.35
C MET A 107 -3.72 15.99 -6.98
N GLY A 108 -4.17 15.30 -5.93
CA GLY A 108 -3.63 15.47 -4.58
C GLY A 108 -2.14 15.21 -4.50
N LYS A 109 -1.68 14.04 -4.98
CA LYS A 109 -0.26 13.64 -4.95
C LYS A 109 0.66 14.62 -5.70
N ILE A 110 0.22 15.12 -6.85
CA ILE A 110 1.00 16.08 -7.66
C ILE A 110 1.16 17.40 -6.91
N ILE A 111 0.05 17.95 -6.39
CA ILE A 111 0.09 19.20 -5.63
C ILE A 111 0.94 19.04 -4.37
N GLU A 112 0.77 17.95 -3.62
CA GLU A 112 1.58 17.63 -2.44
C GLU A 112 3.09 17.60 -2.75
N LYS A 113 3.52 16.99 -3.85
CA LYS A 113 4.95 16.98 -4.24
C LYS A 113 5.47 18.32 -4.79
N MET A 114 4.59 19.16 -5.32
CA MET A 114 4.95 20.46 -5.85
C MET A 114 5.02 21.54 -4.75
N LEU A 115 4.24 21.41 -3.67
CA LEU A 115 4.18 22.40 -2.59
C LEU A 115 5.54 22.72 -1.95
N PRO A 116 6.41 21.74 -1.62
CA PRO A 116 7.75 22.01 -1.10
C PRO A 116 8.66 22.78 -2.07
N GLN A 117 8.29 22.87 -3.36
CA GLN A 117 9.08 23.54 -4.40
C GLN A 117 8.61 24.98 -4.66
N VAL A 118 7.54 25.44 -4.00
CA VAL A 118 6.94 26.76 -4.26
C VAL A 118 7.94 27.90 -4.16
N ASP A 119 8.83 27.91 -3.17
CA ASP A 119 9.82 28.99 -3.04
C ASP A 119 10.87 28.97 -4.15
N LYS A 120 11.24 27.79 -4.65
CA LYS A 120 12.11 27.65 -5.83
C LYS A 120 11.38 28.13 -7.08
N LEU A 121 10.10 27.79 -7.22
CA LEU A 121 9.26 28.24 -8.33
C LEU A 121 9.07 29.75 -8.33
N LYS A 122 8.85 30.40 -7.18
CA LYS A 122 8.78 31.87 -7.05
C LYS A 122 10.08 32.55 -7.49
N LYS A 123 11.24 31.98 -7.16
CA LYS A 123 12.52 32.50 -7.66
C LYS A 123 12.58 32.39 -9.18
N LYS A 124 12.13 31.25 -9.73
CA LYS A 124 12.16 31.02 -11.17
C LYS A 124 11.17 31.87 -11.97
N GLU A 125 10.01 32.16 -11.40
CA GLU A 125 9.05 33.14 -11.93
C GLU A 125 9.70 34.52 -12.09
N LYS A 126 10.40 35.00 -11.05
CA LYS A 126 11.13 36.28 -11.08
C LYS A 126 12.30 36.30 -12.06
N GLU A 127 13.05 35.20 -12.14
CA GLU A 127 14.20 35.09 -13.05
C GLU A 127 13.79 35.08 -14.52
N LEU A 128 12.69 34.40 -14.87
CA LEU A 128 12.23 34.30 -16.26
C LEU A 128 11.48 35.56 -16.71
N GLY A 129 10.79 36.26 -15.80
CA GLY A 129 10.18 37.56 -16.02
C GLY A 129 8.99 37.60 -16.99
N LYS A 130 8.89 36.64 -17.91
CA LYS A 130 7.77 36.46 -18.84
C LYS A 130 6.88 35.32 -18.36
N GLU A 131 5.57 35.58 -18.32
CA GLU A 131 4.55 34.64 -17.89
C GLU A 131 4.57 33.34 -18.71
N GLU A 132 4.68 33.43 -20.03
CA GLU A 132 4.74 32.25 -20.91
C GLU A 132 5.97 31.35 -20.66
N ASP A 133 7.12 31.96 -20.38
CA ASP A 133 8.37 31.21 -20.17
C ASP A 133 8.34 30.51 -18.81
N PHE A 134 7.79 31.17 -17.79
CA PHE A 134 7.52 30.54 -16.51
C PHE A 134 6.46 29.44 -16.61
N GLY A 135 5.38 29.67 -17.37
CA GLY A 135 4.33 28.70 -17.66
C GLY A 135 4.89 27.41 -18.26
N LYS A 136 5.71 27.51 -19.31
CA LYS A 136 6.43 26.36 -19.91
C LYS A 136 7.31 25.62 -18.91
N TYR A 137 8.02 26.35 -18.05
CA TYR A 137 8.86 25.75 -17.01
C TYR A 137 8.02 25.00 -15.97
N LEU A 138 6.92 25.60 -15.52
CA LEU A 138 5.99 25.02 -14.55
C LEU A 138 5.32 23.78 -15.14
N TYR A 139 4.85 23.85 -16.38
CA TYR A 139 4.30 22.71 -17.12
C TYR A 139 5.30 21.55 -17.17
N LYS A 140 6.56 21.81 -17.54
CA LYS A 140 7.57 20.76 -17.64
C LYS A 140 7.89 20.14 -16.28
N THR A 141 7.95 20.96 -15.24
CA THR A 141 8.17 20.53 -13.86
C THR A 141 7.02 19.63 -13.39
N ALA A 142 5.78 20.06 -13.60
CA ALA A 142 4.58 19.30 -13.25
C ALA A 142 4.45 17.99 -14.04
N GLU A 143 4.80 17.99 -15.33
CA GLU A 143 4.83 16.79 -16.18
C GLU A 143 5.81 15.73 -15.66
N ASN A 144 7.00 16.17 -15.22
CA ASN A 144 8.02 15.30 -14.64
C ASN A 144 7.57 14.76 -13.27
N ILE A 145 7.00 15.61 -12.42
CA ILE A 145 6.46 15.17 -11.12
C ILE A 145 5.29 14.20 -11.32
N THR A 146 4.41 14.45 -12.27
CA THR A 146 3.30 13.54 -12.62
C THR A 146 3.81 12.16 -13.00
N LYS A 147 4.94 12.07 -13.71
CA LYS A 147 5.59 10.77 -14.01
C LYS A 147 5.88 10.00 -12.73
N HIS A 148 6.54 10.65 -11.78
CA HIS A 148 6.92 10.04 -10.52
C HIS A 148 5.70 9.70 -9.65
N CYS A 149 4.69 10.58 -9.59
CA CYS A 149 3.43 10.29 -8.89
C CYS A 149 2.70 9.07 -9.47
N VAL A 150 2.70 8.91 -10.80
CA VAL A 150 2.09 7.75 -11.46
C VAL A 150 2.87 6.48 -11.16
N GLU A 151 4.20 6.52 -11.23
CA GLU A 151 5.07 5.38 -10.89
C GLU A 151 4.88 4.96 -9.43
N GLU A 152 4.86 5.91 -8.49
CA GLU A 152 4.59 5.66 -7.08
C GLU A 152 3.18 5.09 -6.86
N PHE A 153 2.15 5.64 -7.50
CA PHE A 153 0.78 5.16 -7.33
C PHE A 153 0.59 3.75 -7.93
N ILE A 154 1.23 3.47 -9.07
CA ILE A 154 1.30 2.12 -9.63
C ILE A 154 2.02 1.19 -8.65
N ASN A 155 3.15 1.60 -8.07
CA ASN A 155 3.88 0.79 -7.09
C ASN A 155 3.08 0.54 -5.82
N GLU A 156 2.35 1.53 -5.30
CA GLU A 156 1.41 1.36 -4.17
C GLU A 156 0.35 0.29 -4.50
N LEU A 157 -0.24 0.35 -5.69
CA LEU A 157 -1.25 -0.63 -6.15
C LEU A 157 -0.65 -1.99 -6.55
N MET A 158 0.63 -2.04 -6.91
CA MET A 158 1.35 -3.28 -7.23
C MET A 158 1.97 -3.94 -6.01
N GLU A 159 2.34 -3.19 -4.98
CA GLU A 159 2.63 -3.73 -3.65
C GLU A 159 1.39 -4.43 -3.09
N ASP A 160 0.20 -3.89 -3.36
CA ASP A 160 -1.08 -4.58 -3.16
C ASP A 160 -1.23 -5.84 -4.03
N LYS A 161 -0.59 -5.91 -5.21
CA LYS A 161 -0.60 -7.09 -6.10
C LYS A 161 0.45 -8.15 -5.71
N ILE A 162 1.60 -7.76 -5.15
CA ILE A 162 2.55 -8.68 -4.50
C ILE A 162 1.88 -9.25 -3.25
N ASN A 163 1.16 -8.43 -2.48
CA ASN A 163 0.31 -8.88 -1.37
C ASN A 163 -0.88 -9.73 -1.85
N HIS A 164 -1.45 -9.48 -3.03
CA HIS A 164 -2.54 -10.27 -3.64
C HIS A 164 -2.07 -11.61 -4.19
N ILE A 165 -0.91 -11.68 -4.84
CA ILE A 165 -0.28 -12.93 -5.28
C ILE A 165 0.12 -13.76 -4.05
N LEU A 166 0.66 -13.11 -3.01
CA LEU A 166 0.87 -13.73 -1.70
C LEU A 166 -0.45 -14.12 -0.99
N ARG A 167 -1.59 -13.50 -1.32
CA ARG A 167 -2.91 -13.88 -0.79
C ARG A 167 -3.56 -15.02 -1.59
N GLU A 168 -3.55 -14.99 -2.91
CA GLU A 168 -4.18 -16.02 -3.75
C GLU A 168 -3.40 -17.34 -3.78
N GLU A 169 -2.06 -17.32 -3.76
CA GLU A 169 -1.28 -18.56 -3.67
C GLU A 169 -1.27 -19.18 -2.26
N TYR A 170 -1.53 -18.41 -1.19
CA TYR A 170 -1.48 -18.91 0.20
C TYR A 170 -2.84 -18.98 0.94
N TYR A 171 -3.89 -18.27 0.52
CA TYR A 171 -5.21 -18.22 1.20
C TYR A 171 -6.34 -18.85 0.39
N GLY A 172 -6.06 -19.89 -0.41
CA GLY A 172 -7.09 -20.65 -1.14
C GLY A 172 -8.20 -21.30 -0.30
N ASN A 173 -8.33 -21.02 1.00
CA ASN A 173 -9.28 -21.72 1.88
C ASN A 173 -10.06 -20.88 2.91
N TYR A 174 -9.99 -19.55 2.93
CA TYR A 174 -10.83 -18.78 3.88
C TYR A 174 -11.67 -17.70 3.19
N ASN A 175 -12.87 -18.12 2.80
CA ASN A 175 -14.01 -17.25 2.52
C ASN A 175 -14.26 -16.32 3.71
N ASN A 176 -14.04 -15.02 3.56
CA ASN A 176 -14.78 -14.03 4.34
C ASN A 176 -14.91 -12.71 3.57
N LYS A 177 -16.10 -12.53 2.97
CA LYS A 177 -16.62 -11.23 2.54
C LYS A 177 -16.96 -10.42 3.79
N GLN A 178 -15.98 -9.83 4.45
CA GLN A 178 -16.23 -8.81 5.46
C GLN A 178 -15.27 -7.63 5.29
N PHE A 179 -15.86 -6.45 5.39
CA PHE A 179 -15.24 -5.15 5.26
C PHE A 179 -13.99 -5.06 6.17
N ILE A 180 -12.83 -4.80 5.58
CA ILE A 180 -11.59 -4.60 6.34
C ILE A 180 -11.54 -3.12 6.70
N ASP A 181 -11.58 -2.81 8.00
CA ASP A 181 -11.52 -1.44 8.50
C ASP A 181 -10.07 -0.97 8.69
N LEU A 182 -9.89 0.35 8.78
CA LEU A 182 -8.57 0.99 8.96
C LEU A 182 -7.85 0.54 10.25
N PRO A 183 -8.53 0.32 11.41
CA PRO A 183 -7.90 -0.25 12.60
C PRO A 183 -7.29 -1.62 12.39
N TYR A 184 -7.96 -2.53 11.65
CA TYR A 184 -7.40 -3.84 11.33
C TYR A 184 -6.13 -3.74 10.48
N ILE A 185 -6.13 -2.83 9.50
CA ILE A 185 -4.95 -2.57 8.65
C ILE A 185 -3.77 -2.07 9.49
N GLN A 186 -4.02 -1.12 10.39
CA GLN A 186 -3.00 -0.61 11.31
C GLN A 186 -2.48 -1.71 12.26
N TYR A 187 -3.38 -2.55 12.77
CA TYR A 187 -3.03 -3.71 13.59
C TYR A 187 -2.13 -4.71 12.85
N ASP A 188 -2.45 -5.04 11.59
CA ASP A 188 -1.64 -5.96 10.76
C ASP A 188 -0.26 -5.36 10.44
N ILE A 189 -0.18 -4.07 10.10
CA ILE A 189 1.11 -3.38 9.85
C ILE A 189 1.99 -3.40 11.10
N VAL A 190 1.42 -3.06 12.25
CA VAL A 190 2.14 -3.06 13.53
C VAL A 190 2.64 -4.46 13.86
N ASN A 191 1.81 -5.50 13.68
CA ASN A 191 2.22 -6.86 13.97
C ASN A 191 3.26 -7.41 13.01
N ARG A 192 3.23 -7.02 11.72
CA ARG A 192 4.29 -7.35 10.76
C ARG A 192 5.60 -6.66 11.11
N TYR A 193 5.56 -5.39 11.53
CA TYR A 193 6.75 -4.69 11.99
C TYR A 193 7.33 -5.36 13.24
N LYS A 194 6.51 -5.67 14.24
CA LYS A 194 6.93 -6.44 15.43
C LYS A 194 7.47 -7.82 15.08
N ALA A 195 6.91 -8.51 14.09
CA ALA A 195 7.41 -9.81 13.63
C ALA A 195 8.79 -9.68 12.96
N LYS A 196 9.04 -8.59 12.21
CA LYS A 196 10.38 -8.27 11.68
C LYS A 196 11.37 -7.95 12.81
N LEU A 197 10.95 -7.24 13.86
CA LEU A 197 11.79 -7.02 15.04
C LEU A 197 12.10 -8.34 15.75
N LEU A 198 11.13 -9.26 15.84
CA LEU A 198 11.34 -10.58 16.43
C LEU A 198 12.40 -11.41 15.65
N VAL A 199 12.52 -11.23 14.34
CA VAL A 199 13.62 -11.81 13.55
C VAL A 199 14.99 -11.29 14.00
N ILE A 200 15.10 -10.00 14.29
CA ILE A 200 16.34 -9.37 14.75
C ILE A 200 16.69 -9.90 16.13
N ILE A 201 15.73 -9.83 17.07
CA ILE A 201 15.87 -10.32 18.44
C ILE A 201 16.33 -11.79 18.47
N ILE A 202 15.67 -12.66 17.70
CA ILE A 202 16.05 -14.09 17.67
C ILE A 202 17.45 -14.28 17.09
N ASN A 203 17.84 -13.56 16.03
CA ASN A 203 19.19 -13.70 15.48
C ASN A 203 20.29 -13.15 16.39
N GLU A 204 19.99 -12.15 17.22
CA GLU A 204 20.95 -11.51 18.12
C GLU A 204 21.05 -12.23 19.48
N GLU A 205 19.93 -12.69 20.03
CA GLU A 205 19.85 -13.18 21.41
C GLU A 205 19.81 -14.72 21.53
N TRP A 206 19.46 -15.44 20.46
CA TRP A 206 19.37 -16.90 20.53
C TRP A 206 20.64 -17.56 20.03
N ASP A 207 21.05 -18.64 20.70
CA ASP A 207 22.16 -19.47 20.23
C ASP A 207 21.74 -20.17 18.92
N LYS A 208 22.68 -20.33 17.99
CA LYS A 208 22.44 -21.01 16.71
C LYS A 208 21.85 -22.41 16.89
N ARG A 209 22.18 -23.12 17.97
CA ARG A 209 21.64 -24.44 18.30
C ARG A 209 20.18 -24.36 18.74
N GLU A 210 19.75 -23.28 19.37
CA GLU A 210 18.33 -23.04 19.71
C GLU A 210 17.51 -22.69 18.47
N ILE A 211 18.06 -21.85 17.59
CA ILE A 211 17.47 -21.56 16.28
C ILE A 211 17.38 -22.85 15.45
N ASN A 212 18.38 -23.73 15.52
CA ASN A 212 18.37 -25.03 14.84
C ASN A 212 17.22 -25.94 15.32
N VAL A 213 16.90 -25.92 16.62
CA VAL A 213 15.74 -26.65 17.17
C VAL A 213 14.42 -26.02 16.68
N LEU A 214 14.32 -24.69 16.67
CA LEU A 214 13.14 -24.00 16.16
C LEU A 214 12.89 -24.31 14.67
N CYS A 215 13.97 -24.41 13.89
CA CYS A 215 13.91 -24.78 12.48
C CYS A 215 13.57 -26.25 12.24
N HIS A 216 14.05 -27.14 13.11
CA HIS A 216 13.64 -28.55 13.08
C HIS A 216 12.12 -28.67 13.19
N GLU A 217 11.50 -27.94 14.13
CA GLU A 217 10.06 -27.96 14.35
C GLU A 217 9.25 -27.49 13.11
N LEU A 218 9.80 -26.57 12.32
CA LEU A 218 9.20 -26.12 11.05
C LEU A 218 9.37 -27.13 9.91
N GLU A 219 10.54 -27.79 9.84
CA GLU A 219 10.94 -28.66 8.74
C GLU A 219 10.44 -30.12 8.90
N GLU A 220 10.26 -30.60 10.14
CA GLU A 220 9.83 -31.97 10.47
C GLU A 220 8.55 -32.41 9.74
N PRO A 221 7.48 -31.58 9.63
CA PRO A 221 6.26 -31.95 8.91
C PRO A 221 6.41 -31.91 7.38
N SER A 222 7.55 -31.44 6.85
CA SER A 222 7.75 -31.29 5.42
C SER A 222 8.07 -32.62 4.73
N LYS A 223 7.68 -32.75 3.45
CA LYS A 223 7.93 -33.98 2.66
C LYS A 223 9.41 -34.36 2.54
N GLY A 224 10.32 -33.41 2.71
CA GLY A 224 11.77 -33.64 2.65
C GLY A 224 12.40 -34.06 3.97
N GLY A 225 11.64 -34.05 5.07
CA GLY A 225 12.16 -34.21 6.43
C GLY A 225 13.15 -33.11 6.79
N THR A 226 13.94 -33.34 7.83
CA THR A 226 14.98 -32.41 8.27
C THR A 226 16.29 -33.14 8.54
N LYS A 227 17.41 -32.45 8.25
CA LYS A 227 18.77 -32.93 8.58
C LYS A 227 19.21 -32.47 9.97
N ARG A 228 18.43 -31.57 10.60
CA ARG A 228 18.68 -31.04 11.94
C ARG A 228 18.33 -32.11 12.95
N LEU A 229 19.04 -32.14 14.09
CA LEU A 229 18.77 -33.04 15.21
C LEU A 229 18.70 -34.54 14.86
N ARG A 230 19.23 -34.97 13.71
CA ARG A 230 19.18 -36.36 13.24
C ARG A 230 19.86 -37.37 14.18
N ASP A 231 20.81 -36.89 14.99
CA ASP A 231 21.56 -37.70 15.96
C ASP A 231 20.91 -37.67 17.36
N GLU A 232 19.77 -36.98 17.51
CA GLU A 232 19.01 -36.90 18.75
C GLU A 232 17.94 -38.00 18.85
N SER A 233 17.73 -38.51 20.06
CA SER A 233 16.59 -39.39 20.34
C SER A 233 15.27 -38.61 20.28
N ARG A 234 14.18 -39.30 19.92
CA ARG A 234 12.82 -38.70 19.87
C ARG A 234 12.42 -38.05 21.19
N ASP A 235 12.71 -38.69 22.32
CA ASP A 235 12.40 -38.15 23.65
C ASP A 235 13.18 -36.87 23.95
N ASN A 236 14.43 -36.78 23.46
CA ASN A 236 15.21 -35.56 23.61
C ASN A 236 14.71 -34.46 22.68
N ILE A 237 14.34 -34.77 21.43
CA ILE A 237 13.72 -33.81 20.49
C ILE A 237 12.44 -33.22 21.09
N TYR A 238 11.58 -34.05 21.69
CA TYR A 238 10.36 -33.59 22.35
C TYR A 238 10.66 -32.55 23.45
N LYS A 239 11.62 -32.86 24.33
CA LYS A 239 12.05 -31.94 25.41
C LYS A 239 12.68 -30.66 24.87
N LEU A 240 13.43 -30.74 23.76
CA LEU A 240 14.02 -29.58 23.11
C LEU A 240 12.94 -28.67 22.50
N HIS A 241 11.96 -29.22 21.78
CA HIS A 241 10.82 -28.45 21.28
C HIS A 241 10.03 -27.80 22.41
N GLU A 242 9.74 -28.53 23.50
CA GLU A 242 9.05 -27.96 24.66
C GLU A 242 9.79 -26.75 25.24
N ARG A 243 11.11 -26.86 25.42
CA ARG A 243 11.96 -25.76 25.89
C ARG A 243 11.96 -24.58 24.94
N ILE A 244 12.06 -24.83 23.64
CA ILE A 244 12.09 -23.77 22.62
C ILE A 244 10.74 -23.07 22.47
N ARG A 245 9.61 -23.80 22.54
CA ARG A 245 8.27 -23.17 22.61
C ARG A 245 8.14 -22.28 23.83
N LYS A 246 8.62 -22.73 25.00
CA LYS A 246 8.62 -21.92 26.22
C LYS A 246 9.49 -20.68 26.09
N LYS A 247 10.71 -20.82 25.56
CA LYS A 247 11.61 -19.69 25.29
C LYS A 247 11.00 -18.72 24.28
N PHE A 248 10.40 -19.22 23.21
CA PHE A 248 9.71 -18.38 22.20
C PHE A 248 8.60 -17.56 22.83
N LYS A 249 7.75 -18.18 23.66
CA LYS A 249 6.69 -17.49 24.39
C LYS A 249 7.25 -16.42 25.33
N GLN A 250 8.31 -16.74 26.07
CA GLN A 250 9.01 -15.77 26.93
C GLN A 250 9.61 -14.61 26.13
N THR A 251 10.18 -14.86 24.95
CA THR A 251 10.69 -13.80 24.07
C THR A 251 9.58 -12.86 23.62
N LEU A 252 8.38 -13.38 23.31
CA LEU A 252 7.22 -12.55 22.97
C LEU A 252 6.78 -11.70 24.17
N GLU A 253 6.63 -12.33 25.34
CA GLU A 253 6.22 -11.68 26.59
C GLU A 253 7.19 -10.56 26.99
N ASN A 254 8.50 -10.85 27.00
CA ASN A 254 9.54 -9.88 27.37
C ASN A 254 9.59 -8.64 26.45
N ASN A 255 9.11 -8.78 25.21
CA ASN A 255 9.10 -7.71 24.21
C ASN A 255 7.71 -7.09 24.00
N ASN A 256 6.71 -7.43 24.84
CA ASN A 256 5.32 -6.97 24.71
C ASN A 256 4.71 -7.29 23.32
N PHE A 257 5.00 -8.48 22.80
CA PHE A 257 4.44 -8.98 21.56
C PHE A 257 3.31 -9.98 21.85
N ASP A 258 2.23 -9.89 21.09
CA ASP A 258 1.10 -10.82 21.21
C ASP A 258 1.31 -12.08 20.36
N ASP A 259 0.44 -13.08 20.52
CA ASP A 259 0.51 -14.34 19.78
C ASP A 259 0.39 -14.16 18.26
N ASN A 260 -0.24 -13.09 17.78
CA ASN A 260 -0.39 -12.83 16.35
C ASN A 260 0.94 -12.43 15.72
N VAL A 261 1.78 -11.69 16.44
CA VAL A 261 3.18 -11.45 16.05
C VAL A 261 3.95 -12.76 15.96
N GLY A 262 3.82 -13.64 16.96
CA GLY A 262 4.48 -14.95 16.98
C GLY A 262 4.07 -15.84 15.81
N ARG A 263 2.77 -15.90 15.52
CA ARG A 263 2.24 -16.63 14.35
C ARG A 263 2.80 -16.06 13.05
N LEU A 264 2.74 -14.74 12.85
CA LEU A 264 3.27 -14.08 11.65
C LEU A 264 4.78 -14.34 11.48
N PHE A 265 5.54 -14.33 12.57
CA PHE A 265 6.95 -14.70 12.57
C PHE A 265 7.17 -16.13 12.03
N ILE A 266 6.50 -17.12 12.60
CA ILE A 266 6.63 -18.53 12.21
C ILE A 266 6.25 -18.71 10.74
N TYR A 267 5.13 -18.13 10.31
CA TYR A 267 4.62 -18.30 8.94
C TYR A 267 5.47 -17.59 7.88
N ASN A 268 5.90 -16.35 8.14
CA ASN A 268 6.45 -15.49 7.09
C ASN A 268 7.96 -15.30 7.15
N PHE A 269 8.58 -15.50 8.31
CA PHE A 269 9.98 -15.10 8.52
C PHE A 269 10.89 -16.23 8.97
N LEU A 270 10.38 -17.19 9.75
CA LEU A 270 11.19 -18.30 10.26
C LEU A 270 11.85 -19.11 9.13
N LYS A 271 11.16 -19.34 8.01
CA LYS A 271 11.72 -20.06 6.86
C LYS A 271 13.03 -19.45 6.37
N LYS A 272 13.14 -18.12 6.35
CA LYS A 272 14.36 -17.41 5.91
C LYS A 272 15.49 -17.58 6.93
N ILE A 273 15.18 -17.51 8.23
CA ILE A 273 16.15 -17.78 9.30
C ILE A 273 16.70 -19.21 9.19
N CYS A 274 15.83 -20.17 8.92
CA CYS A 274 16.23 -21.58 8.77
C CYS A 274 17.10 -21.81 7.54
N GLN A 275 16.88 -21.09 6.44
CA GLN A 275 17.77 -21.15 5.28
C GLN A 275 19.17 -20.61 5.59
N SER A 276 19.30 -19.62 6.47
CA SER A 276 20.60 -19.06 6.88
C SER A 276 21.26 -19.80 8.05
N CYS A 277 20.51 -20.57 8.83
CA CYS A 277 21.01 -21.32 9.96
C CYS A 277 21.57 -22.68 9.50
N PRO A 278 22.87 -22.99 9.71
CA PRO A 278 23.42 -24.28 9.36
C PRO A 278 22.66 -25.44 10.02
N PRO A 279 22.41 -26.56 9.33
CA PRO A 279 21.73 -27.71 9.92
C PRO A 279 22.68 -28.46 10.85
N TYR A 280 22.44 -28.33 12.16
CA TYR A 280 23.20 -29.05 13.17
C TYR A 280 22.53 -30.39 13.50
N PRO A 281 23.27 -31.51 13.43
CA PRO A 281 22.69 -32.84 13.61
C PRO A 281 22.44 -33.20 15.09
N THR A 282 23.03 -32.45 16.04
CA THR A 282 22.80 -32.55 17.48
C THR A 282 22.70 -31.16 18.12
N TYR A 283 22.00 -31.09 19.25
CA TYR A 283 21.94 -29.90 20.10
C TYR A 283 23.20 -29.74 20.97
N LYS A 284 23.96 -30.82 21.20
CA LYS A 284 25.21 -30.76 21.97
C LYS A 284 26.26 -29.97 21.21
N LYS A 285 27.01 -29.13 21.93
CA LYS A 285 28.23 -28.51 21.39
C LYS A 285 29.29 -29.60 21.25
N GLU A 286 29.94 -29.67 20.09
CA GLU A 286 31.13 -30.50 19.93
C GLU A 286 32.25 -29.90 20.78
N LYS A 287 33.14 -30.74 21.32
CA LYS A 287 34.28 -30.25 22.10
C LYS A 287 35.19 -29.43 21.18
N GLY A 288 35.12 -28.10 21.27
CA GLY A 288 35.96 -27.18 20.49
C GLY A 288 35.26 -25.96 19.90
N GLU A 289 33.93 -25.82 20.02
CA GLU A 289 33.15 -24.60 19.68
C GLU A 289 32.77 -23.77 20.91
#